data_AF-A0A852ZI29-F1
#
_entry.id   AF-A0A852ZI29-F1
#
_cell.length_a   1.000
_cell.length_b   1.000
_cell.length_c   1.000
_cell.angle_alpha   90.00
_cell.angle_beta   90.00
_cell.angle_gamma   90.00
#
_symmetry.space_group_name_H-M   'P 1'
#
loop_
_entity.id
_entity.type
_entity.pdbx_description
1 polymer ?
#
loop_
_entity_poly.entity_id
_entity_poly.type
_entity_poly.pdbx_seq_one_letter_code
_entity_poly.pdbx_strand_id
1 'polypeptide(L)'
;MLQIIERVNDSAALAALTHMDLNPTNVLVTDSGARLVDFEGCRFGHPGIDAAFLHYPFPHHSKPWGLLPEAVIESADSAYRCALAHSGAEPLLHEYDQLLADGAAITLIGRITRLSMVASPGQSRHDSWRRRGQIVQQIRTYSQLAERSGQGSGFTGWLRKLETAMIDRWPDAADPPPPMFPAFAN
;
A
#
# COMPACT_ATOMS: atom_id res chain seq x y z
N MET A 1 -14.40 1.55 11.40
CA MET A 1 -13.94 0.15 11.35
C MET A 1 -15.06 -0.76 10.87
N LEU A 2 -16.24 -0.77 11.51
CA LEU A 2 -17.43 -1.49 11.03
C LEU A 2 -17.77 -1.19 9.56
N GLN A 3 -17.82 0.09 9.16
CA GLN A 3 -18.11 0.47 7.77
C GLN A 3 -17.08 -0.02 6.73
N ILE A 4 -15.79 -0.18 7.07
CA ILE A 4 -14.78 -0.70 6.14
C ILE A 4 -14.97 -2.21 5.99
N ILE A 5 -15.22 -2.91 7.10
CA ILE A 5 -15.44 -4.36 7.11
C ILE A 5 -16.74 -4.71 6.37
N GLU A 6 -17.82 -3.95 6.60
CA GLU A 6 -19.10 -4.11 5.90
C GLU A 6 -18.93 -3.90 4.39
N ARG A 7 -18.26 -2.84 3.94
CA ARG A 7 -18.00 -2.61 2.50
C ARG A 7 -17.17 -3.71 1.86
N VAL A 8 -16.13 -4.19 2.55
CA VAL A 8 -15.28 -5.27 2.04
C VAL A 8 -16.05 -6.58 1.94
N ASN A 9 -16.99 -6.84 2.84
CA ASN A 9 -17.83 -8.04 2.83
C ASN A 9 -19.01 -7.94 1.84
N ASP A 10 -19.62 -6.76 1.66
CA ASP A 10 -20.65 -6.51 0.66
C ASP A 10 -20.10 -6.51 -0.78
N SER A 11 -18.78 -6.34 -0.93
CA SER A 11 -18.06 -6.39 -2.22
C SER A 11 -17.93 -7.78 -2.83
N ALA A 12 -18.75 -8.77 -2.42
CA ALA A 12 -18.78 -10.10 -3.07
C ALA A 12 -19.03 -10.01 -4.59
N ALA A 13 -19.70 -8.95 -5.06
CA ALA A 13 -19.88 -8.64 -6.48
C ALA A 13 -18.63 -8.06 -7.19
N LEU A 14 -17.62 -7.64 -6.43
CA LEU A 14 -16.38 -6.99 -6.91
C LEU A 14 -15.12 -7.81 -6.55
N ALA A 15 -15.28 -9.05 -6.08
CA ALA A 15 -14.16 -9.90 -5.72
C ALA A 15 -13.35 -10.31 -6.96
N ALA A 16 -12.04 -10.06 -6.91
CA ALA A 16 -11.08 -10.47 -7.94
C ALA A 16 -10.08 -11.46 -7.35
N LEU A 17 -9.42 -12.26 -8.20
CA LEU A 17 -8.25 -13.02 -7.77
C LEU A 17 -7.10 -12.03 -7.54
N THR A 18 -6.75 -11.80 -6.27
CA THR A 18 -5.68 -10.87 -5.86
C THR A 18 -4.40 -11.61 -5.53
N HIS A 19 -3.25 -11.02 -5.87
CA HIS A 19 -1.91 -11.52 -5.57
C HIS A 19 -1.58 -11.44 -4.08
N MET A 20 -2.12 -10.45 -3.36
CA MET A 20 -1.89 -10.20 -1.92
C MET A 20 -0.47 -9.74 -1.55
N ASP A 21 0.49 -9.86 -2.45
CA ASP A 21 1.87 -9.44 -2.30
C ASP A 21 2.43 -8.96 -3.65
N LEU A 22 1.69 -8.05 -4.30
CA LEU A 22 2.05 -7.47 -5.60
C LEU A 22 3.23 -6.50 -5.43
N ASN A 23 4.38 -7.04 -5.10
CA ASN A 23 5.62 -6.32 -4.91
C ASN A 23 6.54 -6.54 -6.14
N PRO A 24 7.51 -5.64 -6.36
CA PRO A 24 8.40 -5.72 -7.53
C PRO A 24 9.34 -6.91 -7.51
N THR A 25 9.63 -7.45 -6.32
CA THR A 25 10.44 -8.67 -6.18
C THR A 25 9.70 -9.91 -6.67
N ASN A 26 8.37 -9.83 -6.80
CA ASN A 26 7.49 -10.85 -7.37
C ASN A 26 7.17 -10.58 -8.85
N VAL A 27 7.97 -9.74 -9.52
CA VAL A 27 7.86 -9.45 -10.95
C VAL A 27 9.17 -9.79 -11.65
N LEU A 28 9.13 -10.73 -12.58
CA LEU A 28 10.24 -11.04 -13.48
C LEU A 28 10.09 -10.26 -14.78
N VAL A 29 11.12 -9.48 -15.13
CA VAL A 29 11.19 -8.82 -16.44
C VAL A 29 11.90 -9.75 -17.41
N THR A 30 11.24 -10.08 -18.52
CA THR A 30 11.74 -10.97 -19.57
C THR A 30 11.69 -10.27 -20.93
N ASP A 31 12.29 -10.86 -21.96
CA ASP A 31 12.19 -10.39 -23.34
C ASP A 31 10.73 -10.34 -23.84
N SER A 32 9.83 -11.11 -23.22
CA SER A 32 8.40 -11.14 -23.52
C SER A 32 7.56 -10.27 -22.57
N GLY A 33 8.21 -9.38 -21.81
CA GLY A 33 7.58 -8.47 -20.84
C GLY A 33 7.64 -8.94 -19.39
N ALA A 34 6.90 -8.25 -18.53
CA ALA A 34 6.80 -8.56 -17.10
C ALA A 34 5.94 -9.81 -16.85
N ARG A 35 6.33 -10.62 -15.85
CA ARG A 35 5.61 -11.80 -15.38
C ARG A 35 5.52 -11.78 -13.86
N LEU A 36 4.31 -11.96 -13.33
CA LEU A 36 4.09 -12.16 -11.91
C LEU A 36 4.56 -13.56 -11.50
N VAL A 37 5.14 -13.68 -10.32
CA VAL A 37 5.56 -14.94 -9.69
C VAL A 37 5.18 -14.93 -8.22
N ASP A 38 5.33 -16.07 -7.54
CA ASP A 38 5.04 -16.21 -6.10
C ASP A 38 3.55 -16.03 -5.74
N PHE A 39 2.72 -16.93 -6.27
CA PHE A 39 1.27 -16.92 -6.09
C PHE A 39 0.80 -17.61 -4.80
N GLU A 40 1.68 -17.89 -3.83
CA GLU A 40 1.33 -18.67 -2.63
C GLU A 40 0.27 -18.00 -1.75
N GLY A 41 0.19 -16.67 -1.80
CA GLY A 41 -0.77 -15.86 -1.07
C GLY A 41 -2.08 -15.56 -1.82
N CYS A 42 -2.18 -15.99 -3.09
CA CYS A 42 -3.29 -15.59 -3.94
C CYS A 42 -4.64 -16.10 -3.44
N ARG A 43 -5.64 -15.23 -3.50
CA ARG A 43 -7.02 -15.57 -3.10
C ARG A 43 -8.00 -14.60 -3.74
N PHE A 44 -9.27 -14.99 -3.75
CA PHE A 44 -10.34 -14.05 -4.06
C PHE A 44 -10.43 -13.01 -2.95
N GLY A 45 -10.43 -11.74 -3.33
CA GLY A 45 -10.41 -10.62 -2.41
C GLY A 45 -10.75 -9.30 -3.09
N HIS A 46 -10.64 -8.23 -2.33
CA HIS A 46 -10.93 -6.89 -2.82
C HIS A 46 -9.80 -6.43 -3.78
N PRO A 47 -10.07 -6.10 -5.05
CA PRO A 47 -9.04 -5.78 -6.06
C PRO A 47 -8.17 -4.57 -5.69
N GLY A 48 -8.70 -3.68 -4.86
CA GLY A 48 -7.94 -2.58 -4.30
C GLY A 48 -6.70 -2.99 -3.49
N ILE A 49 -6.66 -4.21 -2.95
CA ILE A 49 -5.50 -4.72 -2.20
C ILE A 49 -4.24 -4.66 -3.07
N ASP A 50 -4.31 -5.17 -4.30
CA ASP A 50 -3.17 -5.15 -5.23
C ASP A 50 -2.96 -3.74 -5.81
N ALA A 51 -4.04 -3.04 -6.17
CA ALA A 51 -3.96 -1.70 -6.75
C ALA A 51 -3.28 -0.69 -5.81
N ALA A 52 -3.52 -0.78 -4.50
CA ALA A 52 -2.93 0.10 -3.51
C ALA A 52 -1.40 -0.06 -3.38
N PHE A 53 -0.82 -1.20 -3.77
CA PHE A 53 0.64 -1.40 -3.75
C PHE A 53 1.37 -0.47 -4.71
N LEU A 54 0.70 0.06 -5.74
CA LEU A 54 1.26 1.06 -6.66
C LEU A 54 1.56 2.39 -5.98
N HIS A 55 0.87 2.70 -4.87
CA HIS A 55 0.93 3.99 -4.18
C HIS A 55 1.79 3.96 -2.91
N TYR A 56 2.13 2.77 -2.45
CA TYR A 56 2.92 2.59 -1.25
C TYR A 56 4.43 2.64 -1.53
N PRO A 57 5.28 2.77 -0.48
CA PRO A 57 6.73 2.70 -0.65
C PRO A 57 7.18 1.42 -1.36
N PHE A 58 8.21 1.56 -2.19
CA PHE A 58 8.68 0.55 -3.12
C PHE A 58 10.08 0.08 -2.76
N PRO A 59 10.35 -1.25 -2.77
CA PRO A 59 9.42 -2.34 -2.51
C PRO A 59 8.82 -2.26 -1.11
N HIS A 60 7.60 -2.75 -0.99
CA HIS A 60 6.75 -2.57 0.18
C HIS A 60 7.35 -3.17 1.46
N HIS A 61 8.15 -4.24 1.35
CA HIS A 61 8.57 -5.08 2.48
C HIS A 61 10.06 -5.45 2.52
N SER A 62 10.83 -5.05 1.50
CA SER A 62 12.20 -5.53 1.26
C SER A 62 13.23 -4.40 1.32
N LYS A 63 14.51 -4.76 1.20
CA LYS A 63 15.60 -3.80 0.97
C LYS A 63 16.02 -3.84 -0.51
N PRO A 64 16.44 -2.71 -1.10
CA PRO A 64 16.25 -1.34 -0.58
C PRO A 64 14.75 -1.00 -0.50
N TRP A 65 14.36 0.08 0.19
CA TRP A 65 13.00 0.63 0.14
C TRP A 65 13.08 2.13 -0.10
N GLY A 66 12.07 2.72 -0.71
CA GLY A 66 12.01 4.15 -0.98
C GLY A 66 10.69 4.59 -1.58
N LEU A 67 10.59 5.87 -1.89
CA LEU A 67 9.46 6.46 -2.62
C LEU A 67 9.72 6.35 -4.12
N LEU A 68 8.65 6.28 -4.90
CA LEU A 68 8.70 6.47 -6.35
C LEU A 68 8.39 7.94 -6.67
N PRO A 69 8.92 8.48 -7.77
CA PRO A 69 8.47 9.78 -8.28
C PRO A 69 6.97 9.76 -8.59
N GLU A 70 6.28 10.87 -8.36
CA GLU A 70 4.84 11.00 -8.60
C GLU A 70 4.44 10.61 -10.03
N ALA A 71 5.21 11.07 -11.03
CA ALA A 71 4.98 10.71 -12.43
C ALA A 71 5.07 9.20 -12.72
N VAL A 72 5.87 8.44 -11.94
CA VAL A 72 5.94 6.98 -12.07
C VAL A 72 4.68 6.34 -11.47
N ILE A 73 4.22 6.83 -10.33
CA ILE A 73 2.98 6.37 -9.67
C ILE A 73 1.77 6.65 -10.58
N GLU A 74 1.67 7.86 -11.14
CA GLU A 74 0.60 8.25 -12.08
C GLU A 74 0.60 7.40 -13.34
N SER A 75 1.78 7.12 -13.90
CA SER A 75 1.92 6.25 -15.07
C SER A 75 1.47 4.82 -14.77
N ALA A 76 1.88 4.26 -13.62
CA ALA A 76 1.47 2.93 -13.19
C ALA A 76 -0.04 2.85 -12.91
N ASP A 77 -0.60 3.86 -12.25
CA ASP A 77 -2.04 3.95 -11.96
C ASP A 77 -2.86 4.05 -13.26
N SER A 78 -2.43 4.88 -14.21
CA SER A 78 -3.03 4.98 -15.55
C SER A 78 -3.00 3.64 -16.29
N ALA A 79 -1.86 2.94 -16.28
CA ALA A 79 -1.73 1.62 -16.89
C ALA A 79 -2.66 0.59 -16.25
N TYR A 80 -2.80 0.61 -14.91
CA TYR A 80 -3.70 -0.28 -14.18
C TYR A 80 -5.17 -0.01 -14.53
N ARG A 81 -5.59 1.26 -14.58
CA ARG A 81 -6.96 1.64 -14.98
C ARG A 81 -7.26 1.24 -16.42
N CYS A 82 -6.29 1.40 -17.33
CA CYS A 82 -6.41 0.88 -18.69
C CYS A 82 -6.58 -0.64 -18.68
N ALA A 83 -5.78 -1.39 -17.93
CA ALA A 83 -5.91 -2.86 -17.85
C ALA A 83 -7.29 -3.29 -17.34
N LEU A 84 -7.82 -2.64 -16.31
CA LEU A 84 -9.18 -2.88 -15.81
C LEU A 84 -10.24 -2.65 -16.89
N ALA A 85 -10.17 -1.52 -17.61
CA ALA A 85 -11.08 -1.21 -18.71
C ALA A 85 -11.05 -2.29 -19.80
N HIS A 86 -9.86 -2.70 -20.23
CA HIS A 86 -9.71 -3.73 -21.27
C HIS A 86 -10.21 -5.11 -20.83
N SER A 87 -10.26 -5.37 -19.52
CA SER A 87 -10.71 -6.66 -18.96
C SER A 87 -12.23 -6.76 -18.73
N GLY A 88 -13.01 -5.70 -19.04
CA GLY A 88 -14.45 -5.68 -18.76
C GLY A 88 -14.78 -5.40 -17.28
N ALA A 89 -13.85 -4.80 -16.55
CA ALA A 89 -14.01 -4.45 -15.14
C ALA A 89 -14.34 -2.96 -14.94
N GLU A 90 -15.05 -2.34 -15.89
CA GLU A 90 -15.43 -0.92 -15.88
C GLU A 90 -16.17 -0.47 -14.61
N PRO A 91 -17.02 -1.29 -13.95
CA PRO A 91 -17.64 -0.88 -12.68
C PRO A 91 -16.63 -0.50 -11.59
N LEU A 92 -15.45 -1.13 -11.57
CA LEU A 92 -14.37 -0.79 -10.62
C LEU A 92 -13.75 0.59 -10.89
N LEU A 93 -13.91 1.13 -12.10
CA LEU A 93 -13.36 2.43 -12.48
C LEU A 93 -14.21 3.60 -11.98
N HIS A 94 -15.51 3.38 -11.74
CA HIS A 94 -16.42 4.44 -11.27
C HIS A 94 -16.09 4.87 -9.84
N GLU A 95 -15.70 3.91 -9.00
CA GLU A 95 -15.35 4.12 -7.61
C GLU A 95 -13.85 3.84 -7.39
N TYR A 96 -13.00 4.21 -8.35
CA TYR A 96 -11.59 3.81 -8.33
C TYR A 96 -10.80 4.37 -7.13
N ASP A 97 -10.99 5.64 -6.79
CA ASP A 97 -10.35 6.23 -5.60
C ASP A 97 -10.81 5.54 -4.32
N GLN A 98 -12.08 5.13 -4.27
CA GLN A 98 -12.65 4.37 -3.17
C GLN A 98 -12.03 2.98 -3.07
N LEU A 99 -11.89 2.30 -4.20
CA LEU A 99 -11.24 1.00 -4.33
C LEU A 99 -9.79 1.06 -3.81
N LEU A 100 -9.04 2.09 -4.18
CA LEU A 100 -7.68 2.30 -3.68
C LEU A 100 -7.65 2.54 -2.17
N ALA A 101 -8.55 3.39 -1.65
CA ALA A 101 -8.61 3.70 -0.23
C ALA A 101 -8.95 2.47 0.63
N ASP A 102 -9.95 1.66 0.22
CA ASP A 102 -10.32 0.44 0.94
C ASP A 102 -9.19 -0.60 0.86
N GLY A 103 -8.56 -0.78 -0.30
CA GLY A 103 -7.40 -1.66 -0.48
C GLY A 103 -6.20 -1.29 0.40
N ALA A 104 -5.88 0.00 0.44
CA ALA A 104 -4.85 0.55 1.32
C ALA A 104 -5.23 0.33 2.80
N ALA A 105 -6.48 0.57 3.18
CA ALA A 105 -6.94 0.32 4.56
C ALA A 105 -6.74 -1.14 4.98
N ILE A 106 -7.18 -2.10 4.15
CA ILE A 106 -7.05 -3.54 4.42
C ILE A 106 -5.57 -3.92 4.61
N THR A 107 -4.72 -3.47 3.69
CA THR A 107 -3.28 -3.76 3.73
C THR A 107 -2.63 -3.17 4.97
N LEU A 108 -2.92 -1.90 5.28
CA LEU A 108 -2.39 -1.20 6.45
C LEU A 108 -2.85 -1.80 7.77
N ILE A 109 -4.12 -2.22 7.88
CA ILE A 109 -4.64 -2.93 9.07
C ILE A 109 -3.79 -4.18 9.30
N GLY A 110 -3.54 -4.98 8.26
CA GLY A 110 -2.66 -6.14 8.33
C GLY A 110 -1.26 -5.80 8.86
N ARG A 111 -0.69 -4.65 8.48
CA ARG A 111 0.63 -4.20 8.96
C ARG A 111 0.61 -3.75 10.40
N ILE A 112 -0.42 -3.03 10.81
CA ILE A 112 -0.57 -2.50 12.18
C ILE A 112 -0.71 -3.63 13.21
N THR A 113 -1.26 -4.78 12.84
CA THR A 113 -1.26 -5.96 13.75
C THR A 113 0.15 -6.41 14.14
N ARG A 114 1.19 -6.00 13.41
CA ARG A 114 2.60 -6.33 13.67
C ARG A 114 3.35 -5.25 14.44
N LEU A 115 2.67 -4.27 15.06
CA LEU A 115 3.31 -3.18 15.80
C LEU A 115 4.22 -3.65 16.94
N SER A 116 3.93 -4.78 17.58
CA SER A 116 4.80 -5.38 18.62
C SER A 116 6.18 -5.75 18.08
N MET A 117 6.24 -6.29 16.86
CA MET A 117 7.50 -6.59 16.16
C MET A 117 8.27 -5.32 15.81
N VAL A 118 7.56 -4.25 15.42
CA VAL A 118 8.15 -2.94 15.11
C VAL A 118 8.73 -2.27 16.37
N ALA A 119 8.06 -2.47 17.50
CA ALA A 119 8.48 -2.00 18.81
C ALA A 119 9.59 -2.84 19.45
N SER A 120 9.95 -3.99 18.87
CA SER A 120 10.88 -4.94 19.49
C SER A 120 12.26 -4.33 19.69
N PRO A 121 12.90 -4.53 20.86
CA PRO A 121 14.26 -4.06 21.10
C PRO A 121 15.28 -4.88 20.29
N GLY A 122 16.52 -4.37 20.19
CA GLY A 122 17.64 -5.11 19.58
C GLY A 122 17.67 -5.14 18.05
N GLN A 123 16.78 -4.40 17.38
CA GLN A 123 16.85 -4.23 15.93
C GLN A 123 18.06 -3.38 15.55
N SER A 124 18.66 -3.67 14.39
CA SER A 124 19.67 -2.78 13.81
C SER A 124 19.04 -1.40 13.55
N ARG A 125 19.83 -0.33 13.62
CA ARG A 125 19.36 1.04 13.34
C ARG A 125 18.69 1.14 11.96
N HIS A 126 19.24 0.44 10.97
CA HIS A 126 18.66 0.40 9.63
C HIS A 126 17.29 -0.30 9.62
N ASP A 127 17.15 -1.43 10.32
CA ASP A 127 15.88 -2.18 10.31
C ASP A 127 14.78 -1.49 11.11
N SER A 128 15.13 -0.84 12.23
CA SER A 128 14.17 -0.03 12.99
C SER A 128 13.65 1.14 12.15
N TRP A 129 14.57 1.91 11.56
CA TRP A 129 14.25 3.03 10.65
C TRP A 129 13.35 2.58 9.50
N ARG A 130 13.75 1.53 8.76
CA ARG A 130 12.96 1.00 7.65
C ARG A 130 11.55 0.58 8.08
N ARG A 131 11.43 -0.27 9.12
CA ARG A 131 10.13 -0.84 9.51
C ARG A 131 9.17 0.23 10.02
N ARG A 132 9.68 1.17 10.82
CA ARG A 132 8.89 2.26 11.40
C ARG A 132 8.51 3.29 10.33
N GLY A 133 9.48 3.69 9.51
CA GLY A 133 9.28 4.62 8.39
C GLY A 133 8.31 4.08 7.35
N GLN A 134 8.37 2.77 7.03
CA GLN A 134 7.41 2.14 6.13
C GLN A 134 5.97 2.25 6.65
N ILE A 135 5.72 2.02 7.95
CA ILE A 135 4.37 2.14 8.52
C ILE A 135 3.89 3.60 8.51
N VAL A 136 4.73 4.54 8.95
CA VAL A 136 4.40 5.98 8.91
C VAL A 136 4.06 6.41 7.48
N GLN A 137 4.84 5.97 6.51
CA GLN A 137 4.58 6.31 5.11
C GLN A 137 3.33 5.62 4.55
N GLN A 138 3.05 4.37 4.94
CA GLN A 138 1.79 3.70 4.59
C GLN A 138 0.57 4.42 5.18
N ILE A 139 0.66 4.94 6.41
CA ILE A 139 -0.40 5.77 7.02
C ILE A 139 -0.64 7.04 6.20
N ARG A 140 0.43 7.71 5.76
CA ARG A 140 0.34 8.91 4.91
C ARG A 140 -0.30 8.61 3.57
N THR A 141 0.16 7.56 2.87
CA THR A 141 -0.42 7.11 1.59
C THR A 141 -1.91 6.81 1.75
N TYR A 142 -2.31 6.01 2.75
CA TYR A 142 -3.72 5.72 2.99
C TYR A 142 -4.51 7.01 3.25
N SER A 143 -3.98 7.94 4.06
CA SER A 143 -4.68 9.18 4.39
C SER A 143 -4.95 10.03 3.14
N GLN A 144 -3.98 10.10 2.23
CA GLN A 144 -4.13 10.80 0.95
C GLN A 144 -5.17 10.13 0.04
N LEU A 145 -5.17 8.80 -0.06
CA LEU A 145 -6.16 8.05 -0.83
C LEU A 145 -7.58 8.18 -0.23
N ALA A 146 -7.68 8.13 1.09
CA ALA A 146 -8.93 8.34 1.81
C ALA A 146 -9.48 9.77 1.60
N GLU A 147 -8.61 10.79 1.57
CA GLU A 147 -9.02 12.16 1.25
C GLU A 147 -9.54 12.29 -0.19
N ARG A 148 -8.84 11.71 -1.17
CA ARG A 148 -9.25 11.71 -2.59
C ARG A 148 -10.61 11.06 -2.81
N SER A 149 -10.88 9.95 -2.12
CA SER A 149 -12.16 9.25 -2.16
C SER A 149 -13.28 9.96 -1.37
N GLY A 150 -13.00 11.07 -0.69
CA GLY A 150 -13.97 11.75 0.19
C GLY A 150 -14.24 11.00 1.50
N GLN A 151 -13.44 9.98 1.84
CA GLN A 151 -13.56 9.17 3.05
C GLN A 151 -12.86 9.80 4.26
N GLY A 152 -13.51 10.81 4.83
CA GLY A 152 -13.20 11.27 6.19
C GLY A 152 -13.80 10.32 7.23
N SER A 153 -13.04 9.34 7.71
CA SER A 153 -13.52 8.41 8.75
C SER A 153 -12.79 8.59 10.08
N GLY A 154 -13.44 8.13 11.16
CA GLY A 154 -12.78 8.00 12.47
C GLY A 154 -11.52 7.10 12.43
N PHE A 155 -11.42 6.20 11.45
CA PHE A 155 -10.23 5.38 11.24
C PHE A 155 -9.06 6.23 10.71
N THR A 156 -9.29 7.10 9.73
CA THR A 156 -8.27 8.06 9.25
C THR A 156 -7.80 8.98 10.38
N GLY A 157 -8.73 9.48 11.21
CA GLY A 157 -8.39 10.27 12.39
C GLY A 157 -7.55 9.49 13.42
N TRP A 158 -7.85 8.21 13.65
CA TRP A 158 -7.07 7.34 14.52
C TRP A 158 -5.66 7.06 13.96
N LEU A 159 -5.54 6.80 12.67
CA LEU A 159 -4.26 6.56 12.01
C LEU A 159 -3.32 7.77 12.06
N ARG A 160 -3.85 9.00 11.87
CA ARG A 160 -3.05 10.22 12.03
C ARG A 160 -2.52 10.38 13.45
N LYS A 161 -3.31 10.04 14.47
CA LYS A 161 -2.83 10.02 15.87
C LYS A 161 -1.76 8.95 16.08
N LEU A 162 -1.91 7.78 15.46
CA LEU A 162 -0.90 6.72 15.51
C LEU A 162 0.41 7.18 14.85
N GLU A 163 0.35 7.84 13.69
CA GLU A 163 1.52 8.42 13.04
C GLU A 163 2.26 9.37 13.99
N THR A 164 1.56 10.36 14.57
CA THR A 164 2.15 11.30 15.53
C THR A 164 2.80 10.55 16.70
N ALA A 165 2.08 9.62 17.32
CA ALA A 165 2.61 8.85 18.45
C ALA A 165 3.82 7.98 18.08
N MET A 166 3.88 7.44 16.86
CA MET A 166 5.03 6.68 16.37
C MET A 166 6.25 7.57 16.18
N ILE A 167 6.08 8.76 15.59
CA ILE A 167 7.18 9.72 15.37
C ILE A 167 7.70 10.27 16.71
N ASP A 168 6.80 10.63 17.63
CA ASP A 168 7.17 11.13 18.96
C ASP A 168 7.96 10.08 19.76
N ARG A 169 7.56 8.81 19.67
CA ARG A 169 8.24 7.70 20.34
C ARG A 169 9.54 7.30 19.65
N TRP A 170 9.56 7.36 18.32
CA TRP A 170 10.64 6.90 17.48
C TRP A 170 10.93 7.94 16.39
N PRO A 171 11.83 8.90 16.66
CA PRO A 171 12.19 9.91 15.67
C PRO A 171 12.73 9.30 14.36
N ASP A 172 13.36 8.12 14.44
CA ASP A 172 13.82 7.35 13.27
C ASP A 172 12.67 6.81 12.39
N ALA A 173 11.41 7.00 12.77
CA ALA A 173 10.26 6.73 11.91
C ALA A 173 10.04 7.81 10.84
N ALA A 174 10.64 9.00 11.01
CA ALA A 174 10.51 10.11 10.07
C ALA A 174 11.85 10.75 9.68
N ASP A 175 12.93 10.49 10.43
CA ASP A 175 14.26 11.06 10.20
C ASP A 175 15.38 9.98 10.18
N PRO A 176 16.10 9.79 9.06
CA PRO A 176 15.99 10.53 7.80
C PRO A 176 14.66 10.24 7.08
N PRO A 177 14.20 11.17 6.23
CA PRO A 177 12.99 10.97 5.45
C PRO A 177 13.10 9.73 4.56
N PRO A 178 11.96 9.12 4.15
CA PRO A 178 11.98 8.04 3.17
C PRO A 178 12.78 8.46 1.93
N PRO A 179 13.79 7.68 1.52
CA PRO A 179 14.64 8.06 0.40
C PRO A 179 13.86 7.89 -0.89
N MET A 180 14.30 8.56 -1.95
CA MET A 180 13.92 8.16 -3.30
C MET A 180 14.47 6.77 -3.60
N PHE A 181 13.68 5.93 -4.27
CA PHE A 181 14.14 4.59 -4.63
C PHE A 181 15.40 4.69 -5.51
N PRO A 182 16.44 3.84 -5.32
CA PRO A 182 17.76 4.08 -5.91
C PRO A 182 17.80 4.27 -7.43
N ALA A 183 16.89 3.63 -8.18
CA ALA A 183 16.79 3.80 -9.63
C ALA A 183 16.36 5.23 -10.06
N PHE A 184 15.88 6.04 -9.12
CA PHE A 184 15.42 7.42 -9.31
C PHE A 184 16.15 8.42 -8.41
N ALA A 185 17.16 7.97 -7.64
CA ALA A 185 17.99 8.82 -6.80
C ALA A 185 19.22 9.28 -7.62
N ASN A 186 19.08 10.41 -8.30
CA ASN A 186 20.21 11.08 -8.95
C ASN A 186 21.05 11.87 -7.93
#